data_AF-A0AAP7A406-F1
#
_entry.id   AF-A0AAP7A406-F1
#
_cell.length_a   1.000
_cell.length_b   1.000
_cell.length_c   1.000
_cell.angle_alpha   90.00
_cell.angle_beta   90.00
_cell.angle_gamma   90.00
#
_symmetry.space_group_name_H-M   'P 1'
#
loop_
_entity.id
_entity.type
_entity.pdbx_description
1 polymer ?
#
loop_
_entity_poly.entity_id
_entity_poly.type
_entity_poly.pdbx_seq_one_letter_code
_entity_poly.pdbx_strand_id
1 'polypeptide(L)'
;MRLKYPLGWLLKLAEVSRAGYYKWRKKVAYPNPHVLQEKLIEDHIMAIHRIHPYFGYLRMTVALKREGLHVNHKRVYRLMKKLGIRSVIRKKRRYF
;
A
#
# COMPACT_ATOMS: atom_id res chain seq x y z
N MET A 1 -25.66 18.52 3.00
CA MET A 1 -25.77 17.47 4.05
C MET A 1 -25.49 17.95 5.48
N ARG A 2 -24.56 18.89 5.72
CA ARG A 2 -24.27 19.43 7.07
C ARG A 2 -25.39 20.28 7.70
N LEU A 3 -26.42 20.61 6.92
CA LEU A 3 -27.51 21.52 7.28
C LEU A 3 -28.76 20.81 7.84
N LYS A 4 -28.82 19.47 7.85
CA LYS A 4 -30.06 18.73 8.17
C LYS A 4 -30.02 17.95 9.49
N TYR A 5 -28.84 17.58 10.01
CA TYR A 5 -28.70 16.81 11.26
C TYR A 5 -27.48 17.26 12.08
N PRO A 6 -27.62 17.45 13.39
CA PRO A 6 -26.48 17.77 14.26
C PRO A 6 -25.42 16.67 14.24
N LEU A 7 -24.14 17.04 14.11
CA LEU A 7 -23.00 16.10 14.09
C LEU A 7 -22.98 15.19 15.33
N GLY A 8 -23.40 15.69 16.49
CA GLY A 8 -23.48 14.88 17.71
C GLY A 8 -24.46 13.71 17.59
N TRP A 9 -25.60 13.90 16.92
CA TRP A 9 -26.59 12.85 16.68
C TRP A 9 -26.05 11.77 15.75
N LEU A 10 -25.39 12.18 14.67
CA LEU A 10 -24.73 11.27 13.72
C LEU A 10 -23.62 10.44 14.38
N LEU A 11 -22.83 11.05 15.26
CA LEU A 11 -21.76 10.36 15.97
C LEU A 11 -22.30 9.37 17.01
N LYS A 12 -23.41 9.70 17.67
CA LYS A 12 -24.10 8.79 18.60
C LYS A 12 -24.68 7.59 17.86
N LEU A 13 -25.29 7.81 16.69
CA LEU A 13 -25.79 6.74 15.83
C LEU A 13 -24.68 5.82 15.33
N ALA A 14 -23.50 6.38 15.01
CA ALA A 14 -22.34 5.63 14.55
C ALA A 14 -21.49 5.04 15.69
N GLU A 15 -21.87 5.26 16.95
CA GLU A 15 -21.10 4.85 18.15
C GLU A 15 -19.63 5.35 18.16
N VAL A 16 -19.35 6.49 17.52
CA VAL A 16 -18.00 7.07 17.45
C VAL A 16 -17.89 8.25 18.41
N SER A 17 -16.81 8.29 19.20
CA SER A 17 -16.53 9.45 20.04
C SER A 17 -16.23 10.70 19.20
N ARG A 18 -16.64 11.87 19.69
CA ARG A 18 -16.39 13.15 19.03
C ARG A 18 -14.89 13.38 18.79
N ALA A 19 -14.05 13.01 19.75
CA ALA A 19 -12.59 13.07 19.63
C ALA A 19 -12.07 12.12 18.53
N GLY A 20 -12.59 10.90 18.46
CA GLY A 20 -12.25 9.92 17.42
C GLY A 20 -12.57 10.43 16.02
N TYR A 21 -13.75 11.03 15.85
CA TYR A 21 -14.18 11.63 14.58
C TYR A 21 -13.23 12.73 14.11
N TYR A 22 -12.91 13.71 14.97
CA TYR A 22 -12.01 14.81 14.58
C TYR A 22 -10.58 14.32 14.33
N LYS A 23 -10.10 13.33 15.09
CA LYS A 23 -8.79 12.68 14.85
C LYS A 23 -8.76 11.99 13.49
N TRP A 24 -9.79 11.22 13.14
CA TRP A 24 -9.93 10.61 11.82
C TRP A 24 -10.02 11.66 10.72
N ARG A 25 -10.86 12.68 10.88
CA ARG A 25 -11.02 13.77 9.91
C ARG A 25 -9.70 14.49 9.64
N LYS A 26 -8.91 14.77 10.68
CA LYS A 26 -7.56 15.36 10.53
C LYS A 26 -6.62 14.43 9.76
N LYS A 27 -6.66 13.12 10.03
CA LYS A 27 -5.86 12.11 9.31
C LYS A 27 -6.24 12.00 7.83
N VAL A 28 -7.53 12.14 7.50
CA VAL A 28 -8.02 12.15 6.12
C VAL A 28 -7.66 13.44 5.40
N ALA A 29 -7.81 14.59 6.07
CA ALA A 29 -7.48 15.89 5.49
C ALA A 29 -5.98 16.10 5.28
N TYR A 30 -5.15 15.53 6.16
CA TYR A 30 -3.69 15.61 6.10
C TYR A 30 -3.09 14.19 6.16
N PRO A 31 -3.10 13.47 5.02
CA PRO A 31 -2.50 12.15 4.96
C PRO A 31 -0.99 12.27 5.22
N ASN A 32 -0.43 11.32 5.98
CA ASN A 32 1.01 11.27 6.19
C ASN A 32 1.70 11.04 4.82
N PRO A 33 2.63 11.91 4.38
CA PRO A 33 3.34 11.77 3.12
C PRO A 33 3.99 10.40 2.93
N HIS A 34 4.46 9.77 4.02
CA HIS A 34 5.03 8.42 3.96
C HIS A 34 4.01 7.36 3.55
N VAL A 35 2.75 7.49 3.97
CA VAL A 35 1.68 6.55 3.61
C VAL A 35 1.33 6.69 2.14
N LEU A 36 1.29 7.92 1.63
CA LEU A 36 1.06 8.18 0.21
C LEU A 36 2.19 7.61 -0.66
N GLN A 37 3.45 7.87 -0.28
CA GLN A 37 4.59 7.30 -0.99
C GLN A 37 4.63 5.77 -0.91
N GLU A 38 4.29 5.19 0.23
CA GLU A 38 4.22 3.73 0.37
C GLU A 38 3.19 3.14 -0.60
N LYS A 39 2.00 3.75 -0.67
CA LYS A 39 0.95 3.32 -1.60
C LYS A 39 1.38 3.43 -3.06
N LEU A 40 2.03 4.53 -3.44
CA LEU A 40 2.60 4.70 -4.78
C LEU A 40 3.56 3.57 -5.15
N ILE A 41 4.47 3.20 -4.23
CA ILE A 41 5.43 2.12 -4.45
C ILE A 41 4.71 0.76 -4.54
N GLU A 42 3.70 0.53 -3.69
CA GLU A 42 2.88 -0.69 -3.74
C GLU A 42 2.18 -0.84 -5.10
N ASP A 43 1.60 0.24 -5.62
CA ASP A 43 0.92 0.25 -6.92
C ASP A 43 1.88 -0.07 -8.07
N HIS A 44 3.09 0.50 -8.07
CA HIS A 44 4.13 0.17 -9.06
C HIS A 44 4.61 -1.27 -8.95
N ILE A 45 4.83 -1.79 -7.73
CA ILE A 45 5.20 -3.20 -7.51
C ILE A 45 4.12 -4.13 -8.10
N MET A 46 2.83 -3.82 -7.87
CA MET A 46 1.74 -4.62 -8.43
C MET A 46 1.71 -4.54 -9.96
N ALA A 47 1.89 -3.36 -10.55
CA ALA A 47 1.91 -3.18 -12.00
C ALA A 47 3.06 -3.99 -12.64
N ILE A 48 4.29 -3.84 -12.12
CA ILE A 48 5.46 -4.58 -12.61
C ILE A 48 5.25 -6.08 -12.44
N HIS A 49 4.70 -6.54 -11.31
CA HIS A 49 4.50 -7.96 -11.05
C HIS A 49 3.48 -8.60 -12.00
N ARG A 50 2.43 -7.87 -12.40
CA ARG A 50 1.46 -8.37 -13.40
C ARG A 50 2.12 -8.65 -14.74
N ILE A 51 3.08 -7.82 -15.15
CA ILE A 51 3.82 -7.99 -16.41
C ILE A 51 4.93 -9.04 -16.25
N HIS A 52 5.60 -9.05 -15.10
CA HIS A 52 6.77 -9.87 -14.81
C HIS A 52 6.58 -10.69 -13.51
N PRO A 53 5.73 -11.74 -13.52
CA PRO A 53 5.39 -12.50 -12.31
C PRO A 53 6.59 -13.25 -11.70
N TYR A 54 7.62 -13.52 -12.50
CA TYR A 54 8.86 -14.18 -12.10
C TYR A 54 9.91 -13.22 -11.51
N PHE A 55 9.57 -11.95 -11.28
CA PHE A 55 10.47 -11.02 -10.61
C PHE A 55 10.42 -11.23 -9.10
N GLY A 56 11.57 -11.62 -8.54
CA GLY A 56 11.85 -11.49 -7.11
C GLY A 56 12.17 -10.06 -6.72
N TYR A 57 12.31 -9.80 -5.41
CA TYR A 57 12.47 -8.45 -4.88
C TYR A 57 13.71 -7.69 -5.41
N LEU A 58 14.80 -8.39 -5.74
CA LEU A 58 15.98 -7.76 -6.34
C LEU A 58 15.68 -7.22 -7.75
N ARG A 59 15.06 -8.04 -8.61
CA ARG A 59 14.65 -7.62 -9.96
C ARG A 59 13.58 -6.53 -9.90
N MET A 60 12.65 -6.64 -8.95
CA MET A 60 11.67 -5.60 -8.65
C MET A 60 12.34 -4.28 -8.25
N THR A 61 13.36 -4.32 -7.40
CA THR A 61 14.11 -3.12 -6.97
C THR A 61 14.78 -2.43 -8.17
N VAL A 62 15.36 -3.20 -9.08
CA VAL A 62 15.97 -2.66 -10.32
C VAL A 62 14.91 -2.06 -11.23
N ALA A 63 13.75 -2.72 -11.39
CA ALA A 63 12.64 -2.20 -12.19
C ALA A 63 12.11 -0.87 -11.64
N LEU A 64 11.86 -0.79 -10.33
CA LEU A 64 11.46 0.46 -9.68
C LEU A 64 12.49 1.57 -9.87
N LYS A 65 13.79 1.25 -9.76
CA LYS A 65 14.86 2.22 -10.01
C LYS A 65 14.85 2.75 -11.45
N ARG A 66 14.55 1.90 -12.44
CA ARG A 66 14.41 2.29 -13.86
C ARG A 66 13.22 3.23 -14.09
N GLU A 67 12.17 3.09 -13.29
CA GLU A 67 11.01 4.00 -13.28
C GLU A 67 11.26 5.28 -12.44
N GLY A 68 12.49 5.49 -11.95
CA GLY A 68 12.88 6.67 -11.15
C GLY A 68 12.63 6.52 -9.65
N LEU A 69 12.02 5.42 -9.20
CA LEU A 69 11.72 5.15 -7.80
C LEU A 69 12.92 4.50 -7.10
N HIS A 70 13.71 5.34 -6.43
CA HIS A 70 14.89 4.93 -5.67
C HIS A 70 14.50 4.39 -4.29
N VAL A 71 14.17 3.10 -4.23
CA VAL A 71 13.73 2.42 -3.02
C VAL A 71 14.76 1.37 -2.58
N ASN A 72 15.09 1.34 -1.28
CA ASN A 72 15.98 0.30 -0.74
C ASN A 72 15.36 -1.10 -0.91
N HIS A 73 16.15 -2.08 -1.34
CA HIS A 73 15.74 -3.47 -1.54
C HIS A 73 15.07 -4.10 -0.30
N LYS A 74 15.47 -3.72 0.93
CA LYS A 74 14.82 -4.17 2.17
C LYS A 74 13.37 -3.68 2.27
N ARG A 75 13.12 -2.43 1.85
CA ARG A 75 11.78 -1.84 1.82
C ARG A 75 10.93 -2.52 0.75
N VAL A 76 11.47 -2.73 -0.45
CA VAL A 76 10.79 -3.48 -1.53
C VAL A 76 10.40 -4.88 -1.05
N TYR A 77 11.31 -5.61 -0.40
CA TYR A 77 11.03 -6.93 0.16
C TYR A 77 9.88 -6.91 1.18
N ARG A 78 9.87 -5.94 2.10
CA ARG A 78 8.80 -5.78 3.08
C ARG A 78 7.44 -5.49 2.41
N LEU A 79 7.40 -4.63 1.41
CA LEU A 79 6.18 -4.28 0.68
C LEU A 79 5.66 -5.47 -0.15
N MET A 80 6.54 -6.19 -0.84
CA MET A 80 6.14 -7.42 -1.54
C MET A 80 5.56 -8.45 -0.58
N LYS A 81 6.17 -8.63 0.60
CA LYS A 81 5.63 -9.53 1.64
C LYS A 81 4.26 -9.08 2.13
N LYS A 82 4.07 -7.79 2.37
CA LYS A 82 2.77 -7.18 2.77
C LYS A 82 1.69 -7.42 1.71
N LEU A 83 2.04 -7.31 0.42
CA LEU A 83 1.14 -7.56 -0.71
C LEU A 83 0.96 -9.04 -1.04
N GLY A 84 1.65 -9.96 -0.35
CA GLY A 84 1.61 -11.40 -0.68
C GLY A 84 2.31 -11.77 -1.99
N ILE A 85 3.07 -10.84 -2.59
CA ILE A 85 3.72 -11.03 -3.89
C ILE A 85 4.99 -11.87 -3.70
N ARG A 86 5.12 -12.91 -4.52
CA ARG A 86 6.30 -13.78 -4.59
C ARG A 86 6.68 -14.02 -6.03
N SER A 87 7.98 -14.29 -6.24
CA SER A 87 8.47 -14.66 -7.56
C SER A 87 7.87 -16.00 -7.99
N VAL A 88 7.14 -15.99 -9.10
CA VAL A 88 6.56 -17.20 -9.70
C VAL A 88 7.61 -17.83 -10.61
N ILE A 89 8.42 -18.72 -10.04
CA ILE A 89 9.43 -19.49 -10.78
C ILE A 89 9.03 -20.96 -10.79
N ARG A 90 9.17 -21.61 -11.95
CA ARG A 90 8.95 -23.06 -12.08
C ARG A 90 9.93 -23.80 -11.16
N LYS A 91 9.40 -24.66 -10.28
CA LYS A 91 10.24 -25.54 -9.46
C LYS A 91 11.05 -26.46 -10.39
N LYS A 92 12.37 -26.54 -10.16
CA LYS A 92 13.25 -27.47 -10.87
C LYS A 92 12.75 -28.90 -10.63
N ARG A 93 12.56 -29.68 -11.70
CA ARG A 93 12.23 -31.11 -11.58
C ARG A 93 13.48 -31.86 -11.07
N ARG A 94 13.29 -32.77 -10.11
CA ARG A 94 14.40 -33.50 -9.48
C ARG A 94 15.02 -34.54 -10.41
N TYR A 95 14.25 -35.03 -11.38
CA TYR A 95 14.67 -35.98 -12.41
C TYR A 95 14.04 -35.57 -13.75
N PHE A 96 14.71 -35.93 -14.85
CA PHE A 96 14.14 -35.94 -16.21
C PHE A 96 13.36 -37.23 -16.41
#